data_AF-A0A9D0VDS8-F1
#
_entry.id   AF-A0A9D0VDS8-F1
#
_cell.length_a   1.000
_cell.length_b   1.000
_cell.length_c   1.000
_cell.angle_alpha   90.00
_cell.angle_beta   90.00
_cell.angle_gamma   90.00
#
_symmetry.space_group_name_H-M   'P 1'
#
loop_
_entity.id
_entity.type
_entity.pdbx_description
1 polymer ?
#
loop_
_entity_poly.entity_id
_entity_poly.type
_entity_poly.pdbx_seq_one_letter_code
_entity_poly.pdbx_strand_id
1 'polypeptide(L)'
;MSPGDYTLLHAAHGTLAGLGLAVLLHPVITLRRRRGLAPWTVRTADLGALLLLLPSLLGLALYPSYRARVKPTLWATHPEVAWRFETKEHLAAVAVALALGGALTLRTAGRHPAGRRAAATLLLWGWILGVATGLLGIYVRTRAHPGW
;
A
#
# COMPACT_ATOMS: atom_id res chain seq x y z
N MET A 1 -12.93 17.75 -10.86
CA MET A 1 -11.62 17.90 -10.18
C MET A 1 -10.74 18.74 -11.06
N SER A 2 -10.15 19.82 -10.53
CA SER A 2 -9.24 20.65 -11.32
C SER A 2 -7.92 19.88 -11.60
N PRO A 3 -7.12 20.27 -12.61
CA PRO A 3 -5.80 19.69 -12.85
C PRO A 3 -4.86 19.82 -11.64
N GLY A 4 -4.96 20.92 -10.89
CA GLY A 4 -4.19 21.15 -9.66
C GLY A 4 -4.55 20.15 -8.57
N ASP A 5 -5.84 19.94 -8.32
CA ASP A 5 -6.33 18.96 -7.34
C ASP A 5 -5.87 17.54 -7.69
N TYR A 6 -5.94 17.15 -8.96
CA TYR A 6 -5.49 15.84 -9.41
C TYR A 6 -4.00 15.63 -9.15
N THR A 7 -3.18 16.64 -9.50
CA THR A 7 -1.73 16.60 -9.30
C THR A 7 -1.37 16.47 -7.82
N LEU A 8 -2.02 17.26 -6.98
CA LEU A 8 -1.83 17.22 -5.53
C LEU A 8 -2.22 15.87 -4.94
N LEU A 9 -3.41 15.35 -5.29
CA LEU A 9 -3.90 14.07 -4.79
C LEU A 9 -3.03 12.90 -5.25
N HIS A 10 -2.55 12.94 -6.50
CA HIS A 10 -1.64 11.93 -7.02
C HIS A 10 -0.28 11.95 -6.29
N ALA A 11 0.28 13.14 -6.04
CA ALA A 11 1.51 13.29 -5.26
C ALA A 11 1.34 12.83 -3.80
N ALA A 12 0.24 13.23 -3.16
CA ALA A 12 -0.11 12.82 -1.80
C ALA A 12 -0.29 11.30 -1.70
N HIS A 13 -1.02 10.69 -2.64
CA HIS A 13 -1.20 9.24 -2.73
C HIS A 13 0.14 8.49 -2.74
N GLY A 14 1.05 8.87 -3.63
CA GLY A 14 2.37 8.23 -3.72
C GLY A 14 3.23 8.43 -2.47
N THR A 15 3.23 9.65 -1.92
CA THR A 15 4.03 10.01 -0.74
C THR A 15 3.55 9.27 0.51
N LEU A 16 2.24 9.25 0.74
CA LEU A 16 1.64 8.54 1.88
C LEU A 16 1.90 7.04 1.81
N ALA A 17 1.77 6.43 0.62
CA ALA A 17 2.06 5.02 0.44
C ALA A 17 3.54 4.71 0.74
N GLY A 18 4.47 5.52 0.22
CA GLY A 18 5.90 5.37 0.50
C GLY A 18 6.25 5.50 1.98
N LEU A 19 5.70 6.51 2.66
CA LEU A 19 5.86 6.70 4.11
C LEU A 19 5.26 5.54 4.90
N GLY A 20 4.09 5.05 4.52
CA GLY A 20 3.45 3.90 5.13
C GLY A 20 4.33 2.65 5.07
N LEU A 21 4.92 2.35 3.91
CA LEU A 21 5.84 1.23 3.75
C LEU A 21 7.12 1.40 4.57
N ALA A 22 7.67 2.61 4.63
CA ALA A 22 8.87 2.90 5.43
C ALA A 22 8.59 2.69 6.94
N VAL A 23 7.45 3.19 7.43
CA VAL A 23 7.04 3.03 8.83
C VAL A 23 6.76 1.56 9.16
N LEU A 24 6.09 0.81 8.26
CA LEU A 24 5.75 -0.61 8.45
C LEU A 24 6.99 -1.51 8.53
N LEU A 25 8.14 -1.06 8.03
CA LEU A 25 9.40 -1.80 8.12
C LEU A 25 9.87 -1.96 9.58
N HIS A 26 9.61 -0.98 10.45
CA HIS A 26 9.98 -1.03 11.86
C HIS A 26 9.36 -2.24 12.61
N PRO A 27 8.03 -2.47 12.58
CA PRO A 27 7.44 -3.64 13.21
C PRO A 27 7.84 -4.95 12.51
N VAL A 28 8.01 -4.97 11.18
CA VAL A 28 8.52 -6.15 10.45
C VAL A 28 9.89 -6.59 10.94
N ILE A 29 10.81 -5.63 11.16
CA ILE A 29 12.16 -5.92 11.68
C ILE A 29 12.11 -6.29 13.16
N THR A 30 11.42 -5.48 13.99
CA THR A 30 11.49 -5.64 15.45
C THR A 30 10.82 -6.92 15.94
N LEU A 31 9.71 -7.35 15.32
CA LEU A 31 9.04 -8.62 15.68
C LEU A 31 9.87 -9.86 15.34
N ARG A 32 10.82 -9.76 14.41
CA ARG A 32 11.74 -10.86 14.05
C ARG A 32 12.96 -10.93 14.94
N ARG A 33 13.46 -9.78 15.39
CA ARG A 33 14.74 -9.69 16.13
C ARG A 33 14.58 -9.70 17.64
N ARG A 34 13.42 -9.30 18.19
CA ARG A 34 13.21 -9.15 19.63
C ARG A 34 12.27 -10.22 20.17
N ARG A 35 12.55 -10.73 21.38
CA ARG A 35 11.72 -11.75 22.06
C ARG A 35 10.44 -11.18 22.68
N GLY A 36 10.41 -9.88 22.99
CA GLY A 36 9.29 -9.18 23.62
C GLY A 36 8.61 -8.15 22.70
N LEU A 37 7.45 -7.64 23.15
CA LEU A 37 6.67 -6.63 22.43
C LEU A 37 6.88 -5.25 23.06
N ALA A 38 7.56 -4.35 22.35
CA ALA A 38 7.67 -2.96 22.76
C ALA A 38 6.41 -2.16 22.36
N PRO A 39 5.95 -1.18 23.16
CA PRO A 39 4.81 -0.33 22.82
C PRO A 39 4.98 0.38 21.47
N TRP A 40 6.20 0.81 21.14
CA TRP A 40 6.52 1.45 19.87
C TRP A 40 6.37 0.54 18.65
N THR A 41 6.57 -0.77 18.80
CA THR A 41 6.30 -1.75 17.73
C THR A 41 4.81 -1.78 17.39
N VAL A 42 3.92 -1.66 18.38
CA VAL A 42 2.47 -1.58 18.14
C VAL A 42 2.09 -0.26 17.46
N ARG A 43 2.54 0.87 18.02
CA ARG A 43 2.22 2.22 17.49
C ARG A 43 2.66 2.40 16.03
N THR A 44 3.84 1.90 15.68
CA THR A 44 4.35 1.97 14.30
C THR A 44 3.64 1.01 13.36
N ALA A 45 3.14 -0.14 13.83
CA ALA A 45 2.28 -1.00 13.02
C ALA A 45 0.95 -0.30 12.71
N ASP A 46 0.31 0.30 13.71
CA ASP A 46 -0.95 1.05 13.54
C ASP A 46 -0.75 2.25 12.59
N LEU A 47 0.29 3.04 12.80
CA LEU A 47 0.61 4.19 11.94
C LEU A 47 0.92 3.76 10.51
N GLY A 48 1.73 2.72 10.31
CA GLY A 48 2.05 2.19 9.00
C GLY A 48 0.80 1.69 8.27
N ALA A 49 -0.07 0.96 8.95
CA ALA A 49 -1.34 0.49 8.38
C ALA A 49 -2.28 1.65 8.00
N LEU A 50 -2.38 2.68 8.85
CA LEU A 50 -3.17 3.88 8.56
C LEU A 50 -2.62 4.64 7.34
N LEU A 51 -1.30 4.83 7.26
CA LEU A 51 -0.63 5.49 6.13
C LEU A 51 -0.73 4.70 4.82
N LEU A 52 -1.01 3.39 4.86
CA LEU A 52 -1.32 2.58 3.67
C LEU A 52 -2.82 2.60 3.32
N LEU A 53 -3.70 2.72 4.33
CA LEU A 53 -5.13 2.83 4.13
C LEU A 53 -5.50 4.15 3.45
N LEU A 54 -4.96 5.28 3.94
CA LEU A 54 -5.24 6.62 3.39
C LEU A 54 -5.02 6.72 1.86
N PRO A 55 -3.87 6.35 1.28
CA PRO A 55 -3.68 6.41 -0.17
C PRO A 55 -4.62 5.45 -0.91
N SER A 56 -5.02 4.33 -0.31
CA SER A 56 -6.02 3.44 -0.93
C SER A 56 -7.40 4.11 -1.00
N LEU A 57 -7.80 4.84 0.03
CA LEU A 57 -9.02 5.65 0.02
C LEU A 57 -8.91 6.82 -0.98
N LEU A 58 -7.76 7.48 -1.07
CA LEU A 58 -7.52 8.50 -2.10
C LEU A 58 -7.59 7.91 -3.52
N GLY A 59 -7.12 6.67 -3.70
CA GLY A 59 -7.25 5.91 -4.94
C GLY A 59 -8.71 5.80 -5.38
N LEU A 60 -9.63 5.51 -4.46
CA LEU A 60 -11.07 5.43 -4.78
C LEU A 60 -11.63 6.76 -5.33
N ALA A 61 -11.12 7.90 -4.88
CA ALA A 61 -11.52 9.22 -5.41
C ALA A 61 -10.91 9.49 -6.80
N LEU A 62 -9.68 9.03 -7.06
CA LEU A 62 -8.98 9.20 -8.34
C LEU A 62 -9.47 8.24 -9.44
N TYR A 63 -9.91 7.04 -9.05
CA TYR A 63 -10.19 5.93 -9.97
C TYR A 63 -11.28 6.18 -11.00
N PRO A 64 -12.42 6.81 -10.68
CA PRO A 64 -13.47 7.02 -11.68
C PRO A 64 -12.95 7.81 -12.89
N SER A 65 -12.18 8.86 -12.64
CA SER A 65 -11.60 9.70 -13.70
C SER A 65 -10.56 8.93 -14.52
N TYR A 66 -9.69 8.17 -13.84
CA TYR A 66 -8.71 7.32 -14.51
C TYR A 66 -9.37 6.24 -15.38
N ARG A 67 -10.36 5.52 -14.85
CA ARG A 67 -11.05 4.43 -15.56
C ARG A 67 -11.86 4.92 -16.75
N ALA A 68 -12.41 6.13 -16.68
CA ALA A 68 -13.15 6.71 -17.79
C ALA A 68 -12.23 7.20 -18.92
N ARG A 69 -11.06 7.77 -18.59
CA ARG A 69 -10.25 8.54 -19.54
C ARG A 69 -8.94 7.88 -19.96
N VAL A 70 -8.32 7.13 -19.04
CA VAL A 70 -6.96 6.60 -19.21
C VAL A 70 -7.00 5.12 -19.54
N LYS A 71 -7.82 4.34 -18.81
CA LYS A 71 -7.90 2.88 -18.95
C LYS A 71 -8.26 2.42 -20.38
N PRO A 72 -9.27 2.97 -21.10
CA PRO A 72 -9.63 2.48 -22.43
C PRO A 72 -8.48 2.61 -23.44
N THR A 73 -7.83 3.77 -23.48
CA THR A 73 -6.68 4.01 -24.34
C THR A 73 -5.52 3.08 -24.00
N LEU A 74 -5.24 2.87 -22.70
CA LEU A 74 -4.22 1.94 -22.24
C LEU A 74 -4.48 0.50 -22.70
N TRP A 75 -5.73 0.04 -22.67
CA TRP A 75 -6.10 -1.28 -23.17
C TRP A 75 -5.94 -1.40 -24.69
N ALA A 76 -6.25 -0.34 -25.43
CA ALA A 76 -6.14 -0.33 -26.88
C ALA A 76 -4.68 -0.30 -27.36
N THR A 77 -3.79 0.42 -26.66
CA THR A 77 -2.42 0.67 -27.13
C THR A 77 -1.33 -0.10 -26.36
N HIS A 78 -1.57 -0.43 -25.09
CA HIS A 78 -0.60 -1.06 -24.19
C HIS A 78 -1.27 -2.06 -23.21
N PRO A 79 -1.89 -3.15 -23.72
CA PRO A 79 -2.70 -4.08 -22.91
C PRO A 79 -1.90 -4.70 -21.76
N GLU A 80 -0.60 -4.92 -21.93
CA GLU A 80 0.29 -5.43 -20.90
C GLU A 80 0.54 -4.44 -19.75
N VAL A 81 0.49 -3.13 -20.03
CA VAL A 81 0.57 -2.09 -19.00
C VAL A 81 -0.78 -1.97 -18.29
N ALA A 82 -1.88 -2.10 -19.03
CA ALA A 82 -3.23 -2.11 -18.45
C ALA A 82 -3.42 -3.29 -17.48
N TRP A 83 -2.96 -4.49 -17.84
CA TRP A 83 -2.95 -5.65 -16.94
C TRP A 83 -2.16 -5.39 -15.65
N ARG A 84 -0.93 -4.87 -15.78
CA ARG A 84 -0.09 -4.55 -14.61
C ARG A 84 -0.70 -3.47 -13.74
N PHE A 85 -1.39 -2.50 -14.34
CA PHE A 85 -2.15 -1.51 -13.61
C PHE A 85 -3.26 -2.18 -12.78
N GLU A 86 -4.11 -3.02 -13.37
CA GLU A 86 -5.15 -3.74 -12.60
C GLU A 86 -4.55 -4.64 -11.52
N THR A 87 -3.47 -5.38 -11.82
CA THR A 87 -2.79 -6.23 -10.84
C THR A 87 -2.32 -5.42 -9.63
N LYS A 88 -1.71 -4.25 -9.85
CA LYS A 88 -1.23 -3.43 -8.72
C LYS A 88 -2.38 -2.98 -7.81
N GLU A 89 -3.59 -2.76 -8.35
CA GLU A 89 -4.75 -2.35 -7.53
C GLU A 89 -5.16 -3.47 -6.56
N HIS A 90 -5.19 -4.72 -7.06
CA HIS A 90 -5.50 -5.89 -6.25
C HIS A 90 -4.41 -6.13 -5.20
N LEU A 91 -3.13 -6.03 -5.60
CA LEU A 91 -2.01 -6.16 -4.66
C LEU A 91 -2.05 -5.07 -3.58
N ALA A 92 -2.41 -3.84 -3.93
CA ALA A 92 -2.58 -2.74 -2.98
C ALA A 92 -3.68 -3.05 -1.96
N ALA A 93 -4.84 -3.52 -2.42
CA ALA A 93 -5.97 -3.88 -1.56
C ALA A 93 -5.59 -5.01 -0.58
N VAL A 94 -4.93 -6.06 -1.07
CA VAL A 94 -4.44 -7.16 -0.23
C VAL A 94 -3.36 -6.66 0.74
N ALA A 95 -2.43 -5.81 0.29
CA ALA A 95 -1.39 -5.24 1.14
C ALA A 95 -1.98 -4.45 2.32
N VAL A 96 -3.01 -3.62 2.07
CA VAL A 96 -3.72 -2.89 3.12
C VAL A 96 -4.45 -3.82 4.06
N ALA A 97 -5.19 -4.81 3.54
CA ALA A 97 -5.89 -5.78 4.37
C ALA A 97 -4.94 -6.55 5.30
N LEU A 98 -3.78 -6.96 4.78
CA LEU A 98 -2.73 -7.63 5.56
C LEU A 98 -2.08 -6.68 6.58
N ALA A 99 -1.81 -5.43 6.22
CA ALA A 99 -1.23 -4.46 7.14
C ALA A 99 -2.19 -4.15 8.31
N LEU A 100 -3.47 -3.92 8.02
CA LEU A 100 -4.52 -3.70 9.02
C LEU A 100 -4.73 -4.95 9.90
N GLY A 101 -4.84 -6.13 9.28
CA GLY A 101 -4.97 -7.39 10.01
C GLY A 101 -3.76 -7.68 10.89
N GLY A 102 -2.55 -7.40 10.40
CA GLY A 102 -1.31 -7.53 11.14
C GLY A 102 -1.23 -6.58 12.34
N ALA A 103 -1.58 -5.31 12.15
CA ALA A 103 -1.62 -4.31 13.22
C ALA A 103 -2.68 -4.67 14.29
N LEU A 104 -3.89 -5.04 13.86
CA LEU A 104 -4.95 -5.48 14.77
C LEU A 104 -4.55 -6.73 15.56
N THR A 105 -4.00 -7.75 14.88
CA THR A 105 -3.50 -8.98 15.52
C THR A 105 -2.40 -8.67 16.53
N LEU A 106 -1.49 -7.74 16.20
CA LEU A 106 -0.43 -7.34 17.10
C LEU A 106 -0.98 -6.66 18.36
N ARG A 107 -1.99 -5.81 18.20
CA ARG A 107 -2.65 -5.08 19.29
C ARG A 107 -3.41 -6.01 20.23
N THR A 108 -4.14 -7.00 19.69
CA THR A 108 -5.01 -7.88 20.48
C THR A 108 -4.29 -9.12 21.02
N ALA A 109 -3.38 -9.71 20.24
CA ALA A 109 -2.76 -10.99 20.54
C ALA A 109 -1.22 -10.93 20.65
N GLY A 110 -0.59 -9.76 20.47
CA GLY A 110 0.87 -9.61 20.45
C GLY A 110 1.58 -9.92 21.78
N ARG A 111 0.87 -10.06 22.89
CA ARG A 111 1.46 -10.55 24.15
C ARG A 111 1.78 -12.05 24.07
N HIS A 112 1.06 -12.81 23.25
CA HIS A 112 1.29 -14.24 23.05
C HIS A 112 2.26 -14.48 21.87
N PRO A 113 3.19 -15.45 21.98
CA PRO A 113 4.13 -15.77 20.90
C PRO A 113 3.46 -16.13 19.57
N ALA A 114 2.33 -16.84 19.60
CA ALA A 114 1.56 -17.18 18.41
C ALA A 114 1.00 -15.92 17.72
N GLY A 115 0.37 -15.01 18.48
CA GLY A 115 -0.16 -13.75 17.95
C GLY A 115 0.93 -12.85 17.35
N ARG A 116 2.12 -12.78 17.98
CA ARG A 116 3.27 -12.05 17.39
C ARG A 116 3.72 -12.63 16.06
N ARG A 117 3.81 -13.96 15.95
CA ARG A 117 4.22 -14.63 14.70
C ARG A 117 3.21 -14.41 13.58
N ALA A 118 1.92 -14.51 13.89
CA ALA A 118 0.85 -14.20 12.95
C ALA A 118 0.92 -12.74 12.48
N ALA A 119 0.99 -11.78 13.41
CA ALA A 119 1.14 -10.37 13.10
C ALA A 119 2.38 -10.08 12.24
N ALA A 120 3.54 -10.64 12.61
CA ALA A 120 4.79 -10.45 11.85
C ALA A 120 4.68 -10.98 10.41
N THR A 121 3.97 -12.10 10.21
CA THR A 121 3.75 -12.69 8.90
C THR A 121 2.83 -11.83 8.04
N LEU A 122 1.71 -11.37 8.62
CA LEU A 122 0.76 -10.48 7.96
C LEU A 122 1.42 -9.15 7.57
N LEU A 123 2.12 -8.50 8.51
CA LEU A 123 2.81 -7.23 8.27
C LEU A 123 3.93 -7.37 7.22
N LEU A 124 4.68 -8.47 7.24
CA LEU A 124 5.69 -8.75 6.23
C LEU A 124 5.05 -8.86 4.84
N TRP A 125 4.04 -9.71 4.68
CA TRP A 125 3.41 -9.91 3.39
C TRP A 125 2.72 -8.62 2.91
N GLY A 126 2.09 -7.88 3.82
CA GLY A 126 1.57 -6.54 3.52
C GLY A 126 2.65 -5.60 2.99
N TRP A 127 3.83 -5.59 3.62
CA TRP A 127 4.98 -4.81 3.16
C TRP A 127 5.48 -5.26 1.79
N ILE A 128 5.69 -6.56 1.57
CA ILE A 128 6.18 -7.12 0.30
C ILE A 128 5.23 -6.76 -0.85
N LEU A 129 3.92 -7.00 -0.67
CA LEU A 129 2.92 -6.68 -1.68
C LEU A 129 2.79 -5.17 -1.93
N GLY A 130 2.95 -4.36 -0.88
CA GLY A 130 2.98 -2.91 -1.00
C GLY A 130 4.19 -2.40 -1.79
N VAL A 131 5.39 -2.97 -1.55
CA VAL A 131 6.58 -2.67 -2.36
C VAL A 131 6.38 -3.09 -3.81
N ALA A 132 5.87 -4.30 -4.06
CA ALA A 132 5.56 -4.76 -5.41
C ALA A 132 4.56 -3.84 -6.12
N THR A 133 3.53 -3.37 -5.41
CA THR A 133 2.57 -2.38 -5.90
C THR A 133 3.25 -1.07 -6.29
N GLY A 134 4.15 -0.57 -5.44
CA GLY A 134 4.92 0.65 -5.71
C GLY A 134 5.79 0.52 -6.96
N LEU A 135 6.51 -0.60 -7.11
CA LEU A 135 7.33 -0.90 -8.29
C LEU A 135 6.49 -1.00 -9.56
N LEU A 136 5.33 -1.67 -9.51
CA LEU A 136 4.39 -1.70 -10.63
C LEU A 136 3.84 -0.31 -10.96
N GLY A 137 3.58 0.52 -9.94
CA GLY A 137 3.16 1.91 -10.12
C GLY A 137 4.20 2.75 -10.87
N ILE A 138 5.48 2.62 -10.49
CA ILE A 138 6.60 3.28 -11.18
C ILE A 138 6.70 2.75 -12.62
N TYR A 139 6.64 1.43 -12.81
CA TYR A 139 6.67 0.82 -14.15
C TYR A 139 5.56 1.37 -15.05
N VAL A 140 4.30 1.34 -14.58
CA VAL A 140 3.16 1.84 -15.34
C VAL A 140 3.36 3.31 -15.68
N ARG A 141 3.80 4.15 -14.73
CA ARG A 141 4.06 5.58 -14.97
C ARG A 141 5.10 5.81 -16.07
N THR A 142 6.16 5.01 -16.13
CA THR A 142 7.22 5.17 -17.15
C THR A 142 6.81 4.73 -18.56
N ARG A 143 5.81 3.83 -18.68
CA ARG A 143 5.38 3.24 -19.96
C ARG A 143 4.08 3.82 -20.49
N ALA A 144 3.18 4.18 -19.59
CA ALA A 144 2.00 4.96 -19.87
C ALA A 144 2.24 6.36 -19.35
N HIS A 145 2.96 7.17 -20.14
CA HIS A 145 2.91 8.61 -19.94
C HIS A 145 1.45 9.02 -20.16
N PRO A 146 0.73 9.49 -19.14
CA PRO A 146 -0.56 10.10 -19.38
C PRO A 146 -0.23 11.35 -20.21
N GLY A 147 -0.59 11.36 -21.49
CA GLY A 147 -0.59 12.58 -22.31
C GLY A 147 -1.72 13.52 -21.87
N TRP A 148 -1.68 13.93 -20.61
CA TRP A 148 -2.55 14.92 -19.99
C TRP A 148 -1.67 15.97 -19.33
#